data_AF-A0A4Q0LND1-F1
#
_entry.id   AF-A0A4Q0LND1-F1
#
_cell.length_a   1.000
_cell.length_b   1.000
_cell.length_c   1.000
_cell.angle_alpha   90.00
_cell.angle_beta   90.00
_cell.angle_gamma   90.00
#
_symmetry.space_group_name_H-M   'P 1'
#
loop_
_entity.id
_entity.type
_entity.pdbx_description
1 polymer ?
#
loop_
_entity_poly.entity_id
_entity_poly.type
_entity_poly.pdbx_seq_one_letter_code
_entity_poly.pdbx_strand_id
1 'polypeptide(L)' 'MTNSNSSISKHYHQLTSVQRGQIQAMLDSGITSRTVIAQEVGCHKSTISREIKRGSV' A
#
# COMPACT_ATOMS: atom_id res chain seq x y z
N MET A 1 4.87 -25.67 22.13
CA MET A 1 4.62 -25.21 20.75
C MET A 1 5.38 -23.91 20.55
N THR A 2 6.58 -23.96 19.97
CA THR A 2 7.41 -22.77 19.75
C THR A 2 7.01 -22.13 18.43
N ASN A 3 6.36 -20.97 18.47
CA ASN A 3 6.06 -20.21 17.26
C ASN A 3 7.36 -19.63 16.70
N SER A 4 7.93 -20.29 15.70
CA SER A 4 9.02 -19.79 14.88
C SER A 4 8.55 -18.57 14.07
N ASN A 5 8.59 -17.39 14.69
CA ASN A 5 8.51 -16.12 13.96
C ASN A 5 9.84 -15.93 13.24
N SER A 6 10.00 -16.59 12.10
CA SER A 6 11.09 -16.29 11.16
C SER A 6 10.98 -14.82 10.81
N SER A 7 11.87 -14.01 11.39
CA SER A 7 12.17 -12.63 10.97
C SER A 7 12.82 -12.69 9.60
N ILE A 8 12.06 -13.11 8.59
CA ILE A 8 12.39 -12.84 7.20
C ILE A 8 12.51 -11.33 7.16
N SER A 9 13.74 -10.85 6.94
CA SER A 9 14.00 -9.47 6.55
C SER A 9 13.13 -9.18 5.34
N LYS A 10 11.89 -8.76 5.57
CA LYS A 10 11.01 -8.25 4.54
C LYS A 10 11.62 -6.92 4.20
N HIS A 11 12.45 -6.89 3.15
CA HIS A 11 12.91 -5.64 2.57
C HIS A 11 11.71 -4.71 2.51
N TYR A 12 11.80 -3.63 3.28
CA TYR A 12 10.70 -2.69 3.40
C TYR A 12 10.54 -2.00 2.05
N HIS A 13 9.64 -2.51 1.22
CA HIS A 13 9.34 -1.92 -0.07
C HIS A 13 8.47 -0.67 0.16
N GLN A 14 9.12 0.48 0.11
CA GLN A 14 8.44 1.76 0.06
C GLN A 14 7.76 1.90 -1.31
N LEU A 15 6.56 2.48 -1.32
CA LEU A 15 5.96 2.91 -2.58
C LEU A 15 6.83 3.97 -3.22
N THR A 16 7.06 3.82 -4.52
CA THR A 16 7.74 4.83 -5.32
C THR A 16 6.85 6.08 -5.46
N SER A 17 7.46 7.22 -5.81
CA SER A 17 6.70 8.46 -6.07
C SER A 17 5.65 8.27 -7.17
N VAL A 18 5.94 7.42 -8.17
CA VAL A 18 5.00 7.09 -9.25
C VAL A 18 3.79 6.34 -8.70
N GLN A 19 4.00 5.31 -7.88
CA GLN A 19 2.91 4.55 -7.26
C GLN A 19 2.05 5.44 -6.35
N ARG A 20 2.68 6.34 -5.59
CA ARG A 20 1.97 7.33 -4.76
C ARG A 20 1.11 8.27 -5.62
N GLY A 21 1.65 8.76 -6.74
CA GLY A 21 0.91 9.59 -7.69
C GLY A 21 -0.29 8.87 -8.31
N GLN A 22 -0.14 7.57 -8.64
CA GLN A 22 -1.25 6.75 -9.13
C GLN A 22 -2.35 6.60 -8.07
N ILE A 23 -1.97 6.33 -6.81
CA ILE A 23 -2.93 6.26 -5.70
C ILE A 23 -3.68 7.58 -5.55
N GLN A 24 -2.96 8.70 -5.53
CA GLN A 24 -3.56 10.03 -5.40
C GLN A 24 -4.55 10.30 -6.53
N ALA A 25 -4.16 10.08 -7.78
CA ALA A 25 -5.02 10.30 -8.94
C ALA A 25 -6.31 9.45 -8.90
N MET A 26 -6.22 8.21 -8.42
CA MET A 26 -7.40 7.35 -8.23
C MET A 26 -8.32 7.87 -7.13
N LEU A 27 -7.75 8.32 -6.00
CA LEU A 27 -8.51 8.93 -4.91
C LEU A 27 -9.20 10.22 -5.35
N ASP A 28 -8.49 11.08 -6.08
CA ASP A 28 -9.01 12.34 -6.63
C ASP A 28 -10.12 12.09 -7.66
N SER A 29 -10.05 10.97 -8.38
CA SER A 29 -11.11 10.49 -9.29
C SER A 29 -12.31 9.87 -8.56
N GLY A 30 -12.31 9.85 -7.22
CA GLY A 30 -13.38 9.32 -6.38
C GLY A 30 -13.31 7.81 -6.12
N ILE A 31 -12.27 7.12 -6.60
CA ILE A 31 -12.08 5.69 -6.35
C ILE A 31 -11.49 5.52 -4.95
N THR A 32 -12.34 5.19 -3.97
CA THR A 32 -11.93 5.03 -2.56
C THR A 32 -11.69 3.57 -2.16
N SER A 33 -11.96 2.61 -3.06
CA SER A 33 -11.80 1.19 -2.79
C SER A 33 -10.32 0.79 -2.75
N ARG A 34 -9.81 0.57 -1.54
CA ARG A 34 -8.40 0.17 -1.30
C ARG A 34 -8.00 -1.12 -2.02
N THR A 35 -8.95 -2.04 -2.22
CA THR A 35 -8.69 -3.28 -2.96
C THR A 35 -8.47 -3.02 -4.44
N VAL A 36 -9.28 -2.13 -5.02
CA VAL A 36 -9.16 -1.73 -6.44
C VAL A 36 -7.84 -1.00 -6.67
N ILE A 37 -7.53 -0.01 -5.83
CA ILE A 37 -6.27 0.73 -5.90
C ILE A 37 -5.07 -0.21 -5.74
N ALA A 38 -5.15 -1.17 -4.81
CA ALA A 38 -4.09 -2.14 -4.58
C ALA A 38 -3.84 -3.05 -5.80
N GLN A 39 -4.91 -3.49 -6.47
CA GLN A 39 -4.83 -4.29 -7.69
C GLN A 39 -4.19 -3.49 -8.83
N GLU A 40 -4.58 -2.23 -8.99
CA GLU A 40 -4.07 -1.35 -10.05
C GLU A 40 -2.59 -0.98 -9.84
N VAL A 41 -2.22 -0.59 -8.62
CA VAL A 41 -0.87 -0.14 -8.27
C VAL A 41 0.10 -1.32 -8.07
N GLY A 42 -0.42 -2.55 -7.99
CA GLY A 42 0.37 -3.76 -7.78
C GLY A 42 0.94 -3.87 -6.36
N CYS A 43 0.16 -3.47 -5.35
CA CYS A 43 0.57 -3.58 -3.94
C CYS A 43 -0.53 -4.22 -3.09
N HIS A 44 -0.26 -4.45 -1.80
CA HIS A 44 -1.27 -5.02 -0.92
C HIS A 44 -2.20 -3.93 -0.35
N LYS A 45 -3.49 -4.26 -0.15
CA LYS A 45 -4.48 -3.32 0.43
C LYS A 45 -4.05 -2.72 1.79
N SER A 46 -3.25 -3.46 2.57
CA SER A 46 -2.71 -2.95 3.84
C SER A 46 -1.61 -1.90 3.65
N THR A 47 -0.93 -1.89 2.51
CA THR A 47 0.00 -0.82 2.12
C THR A 47 -0.77 0.46 1.84
N ILE A 48 -1.82 0.39 1.01
CA ILE A 48 -2.71 1.54 0.74
C ILE A 48 -3.31 2.11 2.02
N SER A 49 -3.83 1.25 2.91
CA SER A 49 -4.39 1.68 4.19
C SER A 49 -3.37 2.43 5.07
N ARG A 50 -2.13 1.94 5.14
CA ARG A 50 -1.07 2.60 5.90
C ARG A 50 -0.68 3.94 5.29
N GLU A 51 -0.61 4.03 3.97
CA GLU A 51 -0.24 5.29 3.31
C GLU A 51 -1.31 6.36 3.48
N ILE A 52 -2.60 6.00 3.33
CA ILE A 52 -3.71 6.92 3.64
C ILE A 52 -3.66 7.35 5.12
N LYS A 53 -3.44 6.41 6.06
CA LYS A 53 -3.36 6.72 7.49
C LYS A 53 -2.19 7.66 7.83
N ARG A 54 -1.11 7.62 7.04
CA ARG A 54 0.06 8.48 7.20
C ARG A 54 -0.12 9.88 6.62
N GLY A 55 -1.16 10.11 5.79
CA GLY A 55 -1.32 11.36 5.02
C GLY A 55 -0.26 11.51 3.92
N SER A 56 0.30 10.38 3.49
CA SER A 56 1.30 10.27 2.44
C SER A 56 0.73 10.37 1.02
N VAL A 57 -0.61 10.27 0.93
CA VAL A 57 -1.54 10.28 -0.21
C VAL A 57 -2.90 10.77 0.30
#